data_AF-A0A968XQB4-F1
#
_entry.id   AF-A0A968XQB4-F1
#
_cell.length_a   1.000
_cell.length_b   1.000
_cell.length_c   1.000
_cell.angle_alpha   90.00
_cell.angle_beta   90.00
_cell.angle_gamma   90.00
#
_symmetry.space_group_name_H-M   'P 1'
#
loop_
_entity.id
_entity.type
_entity.pdbx_description
1 polymer ?
#
loop_
_entity_poly.entity_id
_entity_poly.type
_entity_poly.pdbx_seq_one_letter_code
_entity_poly.pdbx_strand_id
1 'polypeptide(L)'
;MIKRIPLKPATARLPYAHRGLHDRERGVIENSLPAFEAAIRSGFGIECDVRPSRDGTAMVFHDAMLDRLTAATGEVQRRSTNDLCEIPLIGSIPRSTIPTLTDLLALVDGRCPAFGRGQERMGDGRSGLHPSRRRTCQRLPDQRRARPAA
;
A
#
# COMPACT_ATOMS: atom_id res chain seq x y z
N MET A 1 -9.75 13.00 -19.63
CA MET A 1 -8.98 12.31 -20.70
C MET A 1 -7.87 11.52 -20.03
N ILE A 2 -7.92 10.19 -20.04
CA ILE A 2 -6.83 9.34 -19.52
C ILE A 2 -5.77 9.25 -20.61
N LYS A 3 -4.56 9.78 -20.37
CA LYS A 3 -3.43 9.57 -21.28
C LYS A 3 -2.87 8.18 -21.05
N ARG A 4 -2.97 7.30 -22.04
CA ARG A 4 -2.23 6.03 -22.06
C ARG A 4 -0.75 6.35 -22.27
N ILE A 5 0.06 6.12 -21.25
CA ILE A 5 1.52 6.20 -21.35
C ILE A 5 2.01 4.77 -21.60
N PRO A 6 2.61 4.46 -22.76
CA PRO A 6 3.14 3.13 -23.03
C PRO A 6 4.30 2.85 -22.05
N LEU A 7 4.28 1.65 -21.46
CA LEU A 7 5.41 1.18 -20.68
C LEU A 7 6.64 1.07 -21.58
N LYS A 8 7.81 1.45 -21.06
CA LYS A 8 9.08 1.27 -21.79
C LYS A 8 9.26 -0.24 -22.07
N PRO A 9 9.82 -0.65 -23.22
CA PRO A 9 9.99 -2.07 -23.57
C PRO A 9 10.70 -2.89 -22.48
N ALA A 10 11.68 -2.29 -21.80
CA ALA A 10 12.39 -2.88 -20.67
C ALA A 10 11.46 -3.21 -19.48
N THR A 11 10.43 -2.40 -19.23
CA THR A 11 9.44 -2.62 -18.15
C THR A 11 8.30 -3.55 -18.55
N ALA A 12 8.02 -3.69 -19.84
CA ALA A 12 6.93 -4.54 -20.36
C ALA A 12 7.23 -6.05 -20.24
N ARG A 13 8.50 -6.43 -20.01
CA ARG A 13 8.96 -7.82 -19.87
C ARG A 13 9.46 -8.17 -18.46
N LEU A 14 9.30 -7.27 -17.48
CA LEU A 14 9.75 -7.57 -16.12
C LEU A 14 8.84 -8.63 -15.48
N PRO A 15 9.42 -9.63 -14.80
CA PRO A 15 8.63 -10.46 -13.89
C PRO A 15 8.07 -9.60 -12.76
N TYR A 16 6.85 -9.90 -12.32
CA TYR A 16 6.18 -9.19 -11.23
C TYR A 16 6.20 -10.05 -9.97
N ALA A 17 6.62 -9.45 -8.86
CA ALA A 17 6.53 -10.07 -7.55
C ALA A 17 5.08 -9.98 -7.05
N HIS A 18 4.40 -11.12 -6.97
CA HIS A 18 3.03 -11.23 -6.49
C HIS A 18 2.95 -10.83 -5.02
N ARG A 19 2.20 -9.75 -4.71
CA ARG A 19 2.14 -9.10 -3.39
C ARG A 19 3.49 -8.63 -2.84
N GLY A 20 4.42 -8.27 -3.73
CA GLY A 20 5.81 -7.99 -3.39
C GLY A 20 6.65 -9.25 -3.18
N LEU A 21 7.96 -9.09 -3.05
CA LEU A 21 8.88 -10.20 -2.86
C LEU A 21 8.93 -10.54 -1.36
N HIS A 22 8.06 -11.46 -0.94
CA HIS A 22 7.83 -11.78 0.47
C HIS A 22 8.35 -13.16 0.84
N ASP A 23 8.75 -13.30 2.11
CA ASP A 23 9.25 -14.52 2.73
C ASP A 23 8.86 -14.45 4.22
N ARG A 24 7.78 -15.15 4.57
CA ARG A 24 7.22 -15.11 5.92
C ARG A 24 8.16 -15.71 6.96
N GLU A 25 8.98 -16.69 6.59
CA GLU A 25 9.95 -17.32 7.51
C GLU A 25 11.03 -16.33 7.92
N ARG A 26 11.38 -15.40 7.02
CA ARG A 26 12.30 -14.28 7.28
C ARG A 26 11.62 -13.02 7.81
N GLY A 27 10.31 -13.09 8.08
CA GLY A 27 9.52 -11.96 8.58
C GLY A 27 9.21 -10.89 7.53
N VAL A 28 9.34 -11.18 6.24
CA VAL A 28 8.92 -10.29 5.14
C VAL A 28 7.51 -10.70 4.72
N ILE A 29 6.50 -9.96 5.17
CA ILE A 29 5.08 -10.31 4.96
C ILE A 29 4.58 -9.81 3.60
N GLU A 30 3.68 -10.54 2.96
CA GLU A 30 3.01 -10.11 1.73
C GLU A 30 2.34 -8.73 1.88
N ASN A 31 2.26 -7.97 0.78
CA ASN A 31 1.61 -6.66 0.73
C ASN A 31 2.19 -5.63 1.74
N SER A 32 3.44 -5.78 2.16
CA SER A 32 4.12 -4.89 3.11
C SER A 32 5.22 -4.06 2.43
N LEU A 33 5.55 -2.89 3.01
CA LEU A 33 6.65 -2.06 2.49
C LEU A 33 7.99 -2.81 2.39
N PRO A 34 8.39 -3.67 3.36
CA PRO A 34 9.58 -4.51 3.20
C PRO A 34 9.55 -5.45 1.98
N ALA A 35 8.41 -6.08 1.69
CA ALA A 35 8.27 -6.96 0.52
C ALA A 35 8.39 -6.19 -0.80
N PHE A 36 7.86 -4.96 -0.82
CA PHE A 36 7.95 -4.08 -1.98
C PHE A 36 9.38 -3.54 -2.18
N GLU A 37 10.06 -3.14 -1.12
CA GLU A 37 11.46 -2.74 -1.20
C GLU A 37 12.36 -3.90 -1.67
N ALA A 38 12.11 -5.12 -1.20
CA ALA A 38 12.80 -6.32 -1.66
C ALA A 38 12.60 -6.58 -3.17
N ALA A 39 11.37 -6.40 -3.67
CA ALA A 39 11.06 -6.52 -5.10
C ALA A 39 11.80 -5.46 -5.93
N ILE A 40 11.78 -4.18 -5.50
CA ILE A 40 12.47 -3.08 -6.18
C ILE A 40 13.97 -3.36 -6.26
N ARG A 41 14.59 -3.72 -5.13
CA ARG A 41 16.02 -4.03 -5.04
C ARG A 41 16.42 -5.21 -5.92
N SER A 42 15.51 -6.14 -6.15
CA SER A 42 15.74 -7.34 -6.95
C SER A 42 15.33 -7.16 -8.43
N GLY A 43 14.89 -5.96 -8.82
CA GLY A 43 14.57 -5.63 -10.22
C GLY A 43 13.21 -6.15 -10.71
N PHE A 44 12.31 -6.54 -9.80
CA PHE A 44 10.96 -6.98 -10.17
C PHE A 44 10.00 -5.80 -10.32
N GLY A 45 8.96 -5.99 -11.16
CA GLY A 45 7.73 -5.21 -11.01
C GLY A 45 6.99 -5.63 -9.73
N ILE A 46 6.10 -4.78 -9.24
CA ILE A 46 5.29 -5.07 -8.05
C ILE A 46 3.86 -5.36 -8.47
N GLU A 47 3.30 -6.45 -7.96
CA GLU A 47 1.86 -6.63 -7.91
C GLU A 47 1.39 -6.48 -6.45
N CYS A 48 0.23 -5.85 -6.25
CA CYS A 48 -0.37 -5.67 -4.93
C CYS A 48 -1.90 -5.78 -4.99
N ASP A 49 -2.52 -6.06 -3.84
CA ASP A 49 -3.98 -6.08 -3.71
C ASP A 49 -4.45 -4.84 -2.93
N VAL A 50 -5.51 -4.18 -3.40
CA VAL A 50 -6.05 -2.98 -2.74
C VAL A 50 -7.51 -3.14 -2.33
N ARG A 51 -7.83 -2.59 -1.15
CA ARG A 51 -9.19 -2.53 -0.58
C ARG A 51 -9.48 -1.14 -0.01
N PRO A 52 -10.73 -0.66 -0.07
CA PRO A 52 -11.07 0.60 0.57
C PRO A 52 -11.07 0.45 2.09
N SER A 53 -10.58 1.45 2.81
CA SER A 53 -10.91 1.69 4.22
C SER A 53 -12.31 2.30 4.34
N ARG A 54 -12.80 2.48 5.58
CA ARG A 54 -14.09 3.13 5.86
C ARG A 54 -14.20 4.55 5.29
N ASP A 55 -13.10 5.27 5.30
CA ASP A 55 -12.97 6.64 4.75
C ASP A 55 -12.57 6.66 3.26
N GLY A 56 -12.55 5.50 2.60
CA GLY A 56 -12.38 5.38 1.14
C GLY A 56 -10.93 5.41 0.65
N THR A 57 -9.94 5.38 1.56
CA THR A 57 -8.53 5.27 1.19
C THR A 57 -8.22 3.86 0.69
N ALA A 58 -7.43 3.75 -0.38
CA ALA A 58 -6.94 2.47 -0.86
C ALA A 58 -5.85 1.93 0.07
N MET A 59 -6.17 0.86 0.79
CA MET A 59 -5.29 0.11 1.67
C MET A 59 -4.71 -1.09 0.92
N VAL A 60 -3.43 -1.37 1.10
CA VAL A 60 -2.76 -2.49 0.45
C VAL A 60 -2.88 -3.73 1.32
N PHE A 61 -3.95 -4.51 1.08
CA PHE A 61 -4.27 -5.69 1.88
C PHE A 61 -5.18 -6.63 1.07
N HIS A 62 -4.84 -7.92 1.05
CA HIS A 62 -5.54 -8.88 0.19
C HIS A 62 -6.92 -9.29 0.71
N ASP A 63 -7.04 -9.67 1.98
CA ASP A 63 -8.26 -10.27 2.52
C ASP A 63 -9.30 -9.23 2.93
N ALA A 64 -10.57 -9.62 2.96
CA ALA A 64 -11.62 -8.75 3.47
C ALA A 64 -11.51 -8.56 4.99
N MET A 65 -11.03 -9.60 5.66
CA MET A 65 -10.92 -9.74 7.10
C MET A 65 -9.45 -9.64 7.51
N LEU A 66 -9.18 -9.00 8.64
CA LEU A 66 -7.82 -8.69 9.09
C LEU A 66 -7.10 -9.88 9.77
N ASP A 67 -7.85 -10.90 10.11
CA ASP A 67 -7.50 -11.97 11.05
C ASP A 67 -6.33 -12.86 10.57
N ARG A 68 -6.15 -13.01 9.25
CA ARG A 68 -5.09 -13.92 8.72
C ARG A 68 -3.68 -13.40 8.98
N LEU A 69 -3.48 -12.08 8.86
CA LEU A 69 -2.15 -11.46 8.88
C LEU A 69 -1.94 -10.52 10.07
N THR A 70 -2.97 -10.28 10.88
CA THR A 70 -2.91 -9.33 11.99
C THR A 70 -3.55 -9.93 13.23
N ALA A 71 -3.23 -9.37 14.40
CA ALA A 71 -3.92 -9.74 15.64
C ALA A 71 -5.32 -9.10 15.78
N ALA A 72 -5.67 -8.20 14.85
CA ALA A 72 -6.97 -7.56 14.82
C ALA A 72 -7.96 -8.41 14.02
N THR A 73 -9.23 -8.36 14.42
CA THR A 73 -10.31 -9.09 13.76
C THR A 73 -11.24 -8.14 13.02
N GLY A 74 -12.02 -8.66 12.07
CA GLY A 74 -13.08 -7.88 11.40
C GLY A 74 -12.67 -7.30 10.04
N GLU A 75 -13.64 -6.65 9.38
CA GLU A 75 -13.49 -6.18 8.00
C GLU A 75 -12.59 -4.94 7.87
N VAL A 76 -11.70 -4.94 6.87
CA VAL A 76 -10.86 -3.80 6.50
C VAL A 76 -11.71 -2.55 6.22
N GLN A 77 -12.80 -2.71 5.45
CA GLN A 77 -13.65 -1.59 5.02
C GLN A 77 -14.41 -0.91 6.16
N ARG A 78 -14.42 -1.49 7.38
CA ARG A 78 -15.09 -0.92 8.56
C ARG A 78 -14.16 -0.09 9.44
N ARG A 79 -12.85 -0.09 9.19
CA ARG A 79 -11.85 0.68 9.95
C ARG A 79 -11.38 1.91 9.21
N SER A 80 -10.99 2.96 9.95
CA SER A 80 -10.42 4.15 9.34
C SER A 80 -9.01 3.88 8.80
N THR A 81 -8.54 4.72 7.88
CA THR A 81 -7.16 4.64 7.38
C THR A 81 -6.15 4.66 8.52
N ASN A 82 -6.31 5.58 9.48
CA ASN A 82 -5.39 5.73 10.61
C ASN A 82 -5.33 4.45 11.45
N ASP A 83 -6.48 3.87 11.81
CA ASP A 83 -6.51 2.63 12.59
C ASP A 83 -5.77 1.51 11.84
N LEU A 84 -6.02 1.37 10.53
CA LEU A 84 -5.41 0.32 9.73
C LEU A 84 -3.89 0.49 9.61
N CYS A 85 -3.40 1.73 9.43
CA CYS A 85 -1.97 2.03 9.37
C CYS A 85 -1.22 1.75 10.67
N GLU A 86 -1.91 1.63 11.80
CA GLU A 86 -1.33 1.29 13.11
C GLU A 86 -1.30 -0.23 13.37
N ILE A 87 -2.08 -1.02 12.64
CA ILE A 87 -2.19 -2.47 12.85
C ILE A 87 -0.90 -3.16 12.37
N PRO A 88 -0.16 -3.84 13.28
CA PRO A 88 1.03 -4.58 12.89
C PRO A 88 0.70 -5.87 12.16
N LEU A 89 1.54 -6.22 11.19
CA LEU A 89 1.52 -7.51 10.52
C LEU A 89 2.24 -8.54 11.40
N ILE A 90 1.56 -9.66 11.69
CA ILE A 90 2.09 -10.74 12.53
C ILE A 90 3.35 -11.32 11.89
N GLY A 91 4.41 -11.44 12.69
CA GLY A 91 5.69 -12.03 12.27
C GLY A 91 6.54 -11.10 11.40
N SER A 92 6.15 -9.83 11.21
CA SER A 92 6.96 -8.89 10.43
C SER A 92 8.25 -8.50 11.14
N ILE A 93 9.38 -8.58 10.42
CA ILE A 93 10.72 -8.21 10.88
C ILE A 93 11.43 -7.41 9.75
N PRO A 94 11.71 -6.10 9.93
CA PRO A 94 11.30 -5.28 11.07
C PRO A 94 9.77 -5.16 11.16
N ARG A 95 9.28 -4.73 12.33
CA ARG A 95 7.84 -4.53 12.55
C ARG A 95 7.28 -3.59 11.46
N SER A 96 6.31 -4.10 10.70
CA SER A 96 5.60 -3.39 9.65
C SER A 96 4.11 -3.38 9.95
N THR A 97 3.41 -2.38 9.42
CA THR A 97 1.95 -2.25 9.49
C THR A 97 1.34 -2.37 8.10
N ILE A 98 0.00 -2.28 8.02
CA ILE A 98 -0.74 -2.29 6.75
C ILE A 98 -0.51 -0.95 6.03
N PRO A 99 0.10 -0.93 4.83
CA PRO A 99 0.36 0.33 4.13
C PRO A 99 -0.84 0.82 3.33
N THR A 100 -0.89 2.12 3.08
CA THR A 100 -1.76 2.68 2.04
C THR A 100 -1.14 2.47 0.65
N LEU A 101 -1.96 2.56 -0.41
CA LEU A 101 -1.44 2.59 -1.77
C LEU A 101 -0.53 3.80 -2.00
N THR A 102 -0.79 4.92 -1.30
CA THR A 102 0.07 6.11 -1.36
C THR A 102 1.47 5.81 -0.81
N ASP A 103 1.58 5.05 0.29
CA ASP A 103 2.86 4.66 0.87
C ASP A 103 3.65 3.77 -0.09
N LEU A 104 2.98 2.79 -0.72
CA LEU A 104 3.58 1.96 -1.76
C LEU A 104 4.07 2.81 -2.94
N LEU A 105 3.25 3.72 -3.45
CA LEU A 105 3.64 4.55 -4.60
C LEU A 105 4.80 5.52 -4.27
N ALA A 106 4.80 6.07 -3.04
CA ALA A 106 5.91 6.88 -2.55
C ALA A 106 7.19 6.06 -2.37
N LEU A 107 7.08 4.79 -1.97
CA LEU A 107 8.21 3.87 -1.94
C LEU A 107 8.70 3.59 -3.37
N VAL A 108 7.81 3.27 -4.30
CA VAL A 108 8.18 2.95 -5.69
C VAL A 108 8.92 4.10 -6.34
N ASP A 109 8.43 5.34 -6.19
CA ASP A 109 9.09 6.57 -6.69
C ASP A 109 9.62 6.46 -8.14
N GLY A 110 8.85 5.80 -9.01
CA GLY A 110 9.22 5.56 -10.41
C GLY A 110 10.35 4.54 -10.66
N ARG A 111 10.86 3.87 -9.62
CA ARG A 111 11.95 2.86 -9.70
C ARG A 111 11.54 1.58 -10.43
N CYS A 112 10.27 1.17 -10.33
CA CYS A 112 9.72 -0.01 -11.01
C CYS A 112 8.23 0.18 -11.36
N PRO A 113 7.65 -0.61 -12.28
CA PRO A 113 6.21 -0.63 -12.47
C PRO A 113 5.50 -1.29 -11.27
N ALA A 114 4.32 -0.78 -10.92
CA ALA A 114 3.43 -1.35 -9.90
C ALA A 114 2.02 -1.55 -10.47
N PHE A 115 1.42 -2.71 -10.21
CA PHE A 115 0.07 -3.08 -10.64
C PHE A 115 -0.79 -3.46 -9.43
N GLY A 116 -1.95 -2.83 -9.30
CA GLY A 116 -2.89 -3.08 -8.21
C GLY A 116 -4.14 -3.81 -8.69
N ARG A 117 -4.55 -4.88 -7.99
CA ARG A 117 -5.90 -5.45 -8.13
C ARG A 117 -6.85 -4.80 -7.12
N GLY A 118 -7.84 -4.06 -7.63
CA GLY A 118 -8.94 -3.54 -6.82
C GLY A 118 -9.93 -4.62 -6.46
N GLN A 119 -10.22 -4.77 -5.17
CA GLN A 119 -11.23 -5.71 -4.67
C GLN A 119 -12.44 -4.93 -4.15
N GLU A 120 -13.41 -4.68 -5.03
CA GLU A 120 -14.66 -4.02 -4.68
C GLU A 120 -15.72 -5.09 -4.41
N ARG A 121 -16.07 -5.28 -3.14
CA ARG A 121 -17.40 -5.80 -2.80
C ARG A 121 -18.22 -4.61 -2.38
N MET A 122 -19.09 -4.15 -3.27
CA MET A 122 -20.19 -3.24 -2.92
C MET A 122 -21.08 -3.99 -1.93
N GLY A 123 -21.15 -3.52 -0.69
CA GLY A 123 -22.20 -3.94 0.24
C GLY A 123 -23.57 -3.68 -0.40
N ASP A 124 -24.51 -4.59 -0.18
CA ASP A 124 -25.90 -4.39 -0.59
C ASP A 124 -26.46 -3.11 0.06
N GLY A 125 -27.25 -2.38 -0.73
CA GLY A 125 -27.41 -0.95 -0.55
C GLY A 125 -28.02 -0.53 0.78
N ARG A 126 -27.42 0.51 1.39
CA ARG A 126 -28.07 1.75 1.85
C ARG A 126 -27.03 2.65 2.52
N SER A 127 -26.64 3.73 1.86
CA SER A 127 -26.77 5.11 2.36
C SER A 127 -25.88 6.07 1.55
N GLY A 128 -26.55 7.07 0.96
CA GLY A 128 -26.03 8.42 0.72
C GLY A 128 -24.77 8.59 -0.13
N LEU A 129 -24.96 9.02 -1.38
CA LEU A 129 -23.94 9.80 -2.09
C LEU A 129 -23.42 10.92 -1.18
N HIS A 130 -22.11 11.03 -1.01
CA HIS A 130 -21.48 12.30 -0.62
C HIS A 130 -20.39 12.66 -1.64
N PRO A 131 -20.64 13.61 -2.55
CA PRO A 131 -19.60 14.06 -3.47
C PRO A 131 -18.64 15.00 -2.74
N SER A 132 -17.37 14.93 -3.15
CA SER A 132 -16.25 15.82 -2.79
C SER A 132 -15.61 15.61 -1.41
N ARG A 133 -14.32 15.23 -1.41
CA ARG A 133 -13.22 16.19 -1.31
C ARG A 133 -11.88 15.46 -1.33
N ARG A 134 -11.00 15.91 -2.22
CA ARG A 134 -9.56 15.64 -2.20
C ARG A 134 -9.04 15.90 -0.79
N ARG A 135 -8.40 14.91 -0.18
CA ARG A 135 -7.51 15.11 0.97
C ARG A 135 -6.26 14.29 0.72
N THR A 136 -5.25 14.96 0.19
CA THR A 136 -3.86 14.55 0.36
C THR A 136 -3.56 14.52 1.85
N CYS A 137 -3.15 13.37 2.37
CA CYS A 137 -2.57 13.25 3.70
C CYS A 137 -1.40 14.24 3.77
N GLN A 138 -1.54 15.30 4.56
CA GLN A 138 -0.47 16.28 4.74
C GLN A 138 0.61 15.64 5.60
N ARG A 139 1.74 15.34 4.96
CA ARG A 139 3.01 15.07 5.61
C ARG A 139 3.46 16.38 6.28
N LEU A 140 3.65 16.34 7.60
CA LEU A 140 4.24 17.45 8.36
C LEU A 140 5.65 17.77 7.82
N PRO A 141 6.08 19.05 7.81
CA PRO A 141 7.29 19.47 7.12
C PRO A 141 8.58 19.02 7.81
N ASP A 142 9.55 18.69 6.95
CA ASP A 142 10.98 18.53 7.20
C ASP A 142 11.55 19.77 7.89
N GLN A 143 12.06 19.62 9.12
CA GLN A 143 12.80 20.67 9.82
C GLN A 143 14.29 20.49 9.54
N ARG A 144 14.75 20.96 8.38
CA ARG A 144 16.14 21.41 8.23
C ARG A 144 16.28 22.82 8.77
N ARG A 145 17.05 22.96 9.86
CA ARG A 145 17.82 24.15 10.26
C ARG A 145 19.05 23.63 11.01
N ALA A 146 20.24 24.17 10.96
CA ALA A 146 20.93 25.13 10.11
C ALA A 146 22.40 25.04 10.60
N ARG A 147 23.39 25.01 9.70
CA ARG A 147 24.77 25.31 10.12
C ARG A 147 24.87 26.81 10.41
N PRO A 148 25.54 27.26 11.48
CA PRO A 148 26.11 28.59 11.49
C PRO A 148 27.52 28.54 10.90
N ALA A 149 27.85 29.58 10.13
CA ALA A 149 29.20 29.94 9.75
C ALA A 149 29.80 30.82 10.85
N ALA A 150 31.00 30.46 11.29
CA ALA A 150 32.08 31.33 11.77
C ALA A 150 33.38 30.54 11.65
#